data_AF-A0A7H8SHP2-F1
#
_entry.id   AF-A0A7H8SHP2-F1
#
_cell.length_a   1.000
_cell.length_b   1.000
_cell.length_c   1.000
_cell.angle_alpha   90.00
_cell.angle_beta   90.00
_cell.angle_gamma   90.00
#
_symmetry.space_group_name_H-M   'P 1'
#
loop_
_entity.id
_entity.type
_entity.pdbx_description
1 polymer ?
#
loop_
_entity_poly.entity_id
_entity_poly.type
_entity_poly.pdbx_seq_one_letter_code
_entity_poly.pdbx_strand_id
1 'polypeptide(L)'
;MNKKFELHVLSQIYDFLIEREGFTALNLHFKVMEFFRELHVGDKRDFVVLAPNKISGNFGEVTHIHLLNIPHFHEKEKFIHWAHKALNR
;
A
#
# COMPACT_ATOMS: atom_id res chain seq x y z
N MET A 1 -20.42 5.13 -0.76
CA MET A 1 -19.76 5.38 0.54
C MET A 1 -18.39 5.97 0.21
N ASN A 2 -18.17 7.24 0.52
CA ASN A 2 -16.95 7.97 0.19
C ASN A 2 -15.86 7.56 1.21
N LYS A 3 -15.24 6.39 1.01
CA LYS A 3 -14.26 5.83 1.96
C LYS A 3 -12.91 6.46 1.69
N LYS A 4 -12.60 7.54 2.40
CA LYS A 4 -11.23 8.02 2.53
C LYS A 4 -10.47 7.07 3.45
N PHE A 5 -9.26 6.71 3.07
CA PHE A 5 -8.35 5.98 3.95
C PHE A 5 -7.86 6.91 5.06
N GLU A 6 -8.08 6.53 6.30
CA GLU A 6 -7.56 7.28 7.44
C GLU A 6 -6.10 6.89 7.72
N LEU A 7 -5.28 7.87 8.09
CA LEU A 7 -3.85 7.66 8.39
C LEU A 7 -3.61 6.56 9.43
N HIS A 8 -4.48 6.47 10.45
CA HIS A 8 -4.34 5.48 11.51
C HIS A 8 -4.53 4.05 10.99
N VAL A 9 -5.45 3.83 10.03
CA VAL A 9 -5.67 2.51 9.41
C VAL A 9 -4.44 2.09 8.60
N LEU A 10 -3.88 3.02 7.82
CA LEU A 10 -2.66 2.77 7.06
C LEU A 10 -1.49 2.43 7.99
N SER A 11 -1.35 3.15 9.11
CA SER A 11 -0.34 2.85 10.12
C SER A 11 -0.55 1.46 10.73
N GLN A 12 -1.78 1.08 11.08
CA GLN A 12 -2.08 -0.23 11.65
C GLN A 12 -1.72 -1.37 10.70
N ILE A 13 -2.02 -1.23 9.39
CA ILE A 13 -1.66 -2.23 8.38
C ILE A 13 -0.15 -2.34 8.24
N TYR A 14 0.57 -1.21 8.28
CA TYR A 14 2.02 -1.21 8.28
C TYR A 14 2.59 -1.96 9.50
N ASP A 15 2.08 -1.64 10.70
CA ASP A 15 2.52 -2.26 11.95
C ASP A 15 2.24 -3.78 11.94
N PHE A 16 1.08 -4.19 11.40
CA PHE A 16 0.77 -5.60 11.22
C PHE A 16 1.72 -6.31 10.26
N LEU A 17 2.12 -5.65 9.16
CA LEU A 17 2.99 -6.23 8.16
C LEU A 17 4.42 -6.43 8.67
N ILE A 18 4.98 -5.47 9.40
CA ILE A 18 6.36 -5.58 9.92
C ILE A 18 6.53 -6.71 10.94
N GLU A 19 5.46 -7.07 11.65
CA GLU A 19 5.42 -8.19 12.60
C GLU A 19 5.20 -9.55 11.92
N ARG A 20 4.83 -9.57 10.63
CA ARG A 20 4.61 -10.82 9.89
C ARG A 20 5.93 -11.54 9.66
N GLU A 21 5.95 -12.84 9.96
CA GLU A 21 7.12 -13.69 9.74
C GLU A 21 7.61 -13.59 8.27
N GLY A 22 8.92 -13.40 8.09
CA GLY A 22 9.55 -13.28 6.78
C GLY A 22 9.34 -11.94 6.06
N PHE A 23 8.48 -11.05 6.54
CA PHE A 23 8.23 -9.76 5.88
C PHE A 23 9.45 -8.84 5.91
N THR A 24 10.18 -8.82 7.02
CA THR A 24 11.36 -7.97 7.19
C THR A 24 12.49 -8.33 6.20
N ALA A 25 12.57 -9.59 5.77
CA ALA A 25 13.52 -10.09 4.78
C ALA A 25 13.16 -9.74 3.33
N LEU A 26 11.94 -9.26 3.07
CA LEU A 26 11.54 -8.83 1.73
C LEU A 26 12.32 -7.60 1.27
N ASN A 27 12.58 -7.52 -0.04
CA ASN A 27 13.11 -6.29 -0.62
C ASN A 27 12.06 -5.17 -0.57
N LEU A 28 12.53 -3.93 -0.74
CA LEU A 28 11.70 -2.73 -0.63
C LEU A 28 10.47 -2.76 -1.55
N HIS A 29 10.63 -3.22 -2.79
CA HIS A 29 9.53 -3.29 -3.75
C HIS A 29 8.43 -4.24 -3.25
N PHE A 30 8.80 -5.45 -2.80
CA PHE A 30 7.83 -6.41 -2.28
C PHE A 30 7.14 -5.92 -0.99
N LYS A 31 7.84 -5.22 -0.10
CA LYS A 31 7.20 -4.62 1.09
C LYS A 31 6.08 -3.63 0.70
N VAL A 32 6.32 -2.80 -0.32
CA VAL A 32 5.32 -1.87 -0.85
C VAL A 32 4.16 -2.62 -1.50
N MET A 33 4.44 -3.71 -2.24
CA MET A 33 3.40 -4.55 -2.86
C MET A 33 2.51 -5.25 -1.85
N GLU A 34 3.09 -5.83 -0.81
CA GLU A 34 2.31 -6.44 0.27
C GLU A 34 1.45 -5.39 1.00
N PHE A 35 1.97 -4.19 1.23
CA PHE A 35 1.19 -3.09 1.80
C PHE A 35 -0.07 -2.75 1.00
N PHE A 36 0.05 -2.53 -0.31
CA PHE A 36 -1.13 -2.28 -1.13
C PHE A 36 -1.99 -3.52 -1.34
N ARG A 37 -1.41 -4.73 -1.33
CA ARG A 37 -2.17 -5.97 -1.40
C ARG A 37 -3.07 -6.17 -0.17
N GLU A 38 -2.63 -5.79 1.02
CA GLU A 38 -3.47 -5.83 2.23
C GLU A 38 -4.54 -4.74 2.24
N LEU A 39 -4.28 -3.58 1.63
CA LEU A 39 -5.27 -2.51 1.49
C LEU A 39 -6.35 -2.80 0.44
N HIS A 40 -6.02 -3.67 -0.52
CA HIS A 40 -6.94 -4.04 -1.58
C HIS A 40 -8.16 -4.78 -1.02
N VAL A 41 -9.34 -4.29 -1.37
CA VAL A 41 -10.62 -4.88 -0.96
C VAL A 41 -11.11 -5.85 -2.02
N GLY A 42 -11.29 -7.11 -1.66
CA GLY A 42 -11.84 -8.14 -2.54
C GLY A 42 -10.92 -9.34 -2.65
N ASP A 43 -10.94 -9.98 -3.82
CA ASP A 43 -10.12 -11.15 -4.08
C ASP A 43 -8.67 -10.74 -4.37
N LYS A 44 -7.69 -11.38 -3.71
CA LYS A 44 -6.26 -11.10 -3.92
C LYS A 44 -5.81 -11.24 -5.39
N ARG A 45 -6.57 -11.96 -6.23
CA ARG A 45 -6.35 -12.10 -7.69
C ARG A 45 -6.64 -10.82 -8.47
N ASP A 46 -7.49 -9.94 -7.93
CA ASP A 46 -7.86 -8.67 -8.56
C ASP A 46 -6.81 -7.57 -8.30
N PHE A 47 -5.83 -7.84 -7.44
CA PHE A 47 -4.63 -7.01 -7.30
C PHE A 47 -3.61 -7.35 -8.39
N VAL A 48 -3.36 -6.40 -9.30
CA VAL A 48 -2.53 -6.61 -10.49
C VAL A 48 -1.42 -5.57 -10.57
N VAL A 49 -0.20 -6.01 -10.87
CA VAL A 49 0.91 -5.12 -11.26
C VAL A 49 0.80 -4.87 -12.77
N LEU A 50 0.41 -3.65 -13.16
CA LEU A 50 0.23 -3.28 -14.56
C LEU A 50 1.56 -2.89 -15.23
N ALA A 51 2.45 -2.26 -14.47
CA ALA A 51 3.77 -1.83 -14.90
C ALA A 51 4.72 -1.79 -13.68
N PRO A 52 6.05 -1.70 -13.86
CA PRO A 52 6.99 -1.65 -12.75
C PRO A 52 6.70 -0.56 -11.70
N ASN A 53 6.05 0.53 -12.14
CA ASN A 53 5.68 1.68 -11.31
C ASN A 53 4.16 1.89 -11.18
N LYS A 54 3.32 0.90 -11.52
CA LYS A 54 1.87 1.06 -11.49
C LYS A 54 1.17 -0.24 -11.11
N ILE A 55 0.28 -0.13 -10.12
CA ILE A 55 -0.58 -1.22 -9.67
C ILE A 55 -2.05 -0.87 -9.86
N SER A 56 -2.87 -1.91 -9.96
CA SER A 56 -4.32 -1.82 -9.94
C SER A 56 -4.89 -2.72 -8.86
N GLY A 57 -5.98 -2.26 -8.27
CA GLY A 57 -6.72 -2.95 -7.24
C GLY A 57 -7.88 -2.07 -6.77
N ASN A 58 -8.84 -2.67 -6.10
CA ASN A 58 -9.92 -1.93 -5.45
C ASN A 58 -9.42 -1.28 -4.14
N PHE A 59 -9.22 0.04 -4.17
CA PHE A 59 -8.94 0.88 -3.01
C PHE A 59 -10.10 1.88 -2.80
N GLY A 60 -11.34 1.44 -2.97
CA GLY A 60 -12.49 2.35 -2.93
C GLY A 60 -12.60 3.18 -4.20
N GLU A 61 -12.49 4.50 -4.10
CA GLU A 61 -12.60 5.39 -5.28
C GLU A 61 -11.33 5.40 -6.14
N VAL A 62 -10.19 4.95 -5.56
CA VAL A 62 -8.94 4.80 -6.29
C VAL A 62 -8.79 3.35 -6.77
N THR A 63 -8.59 3.17 -8.08
CA THR A 63 -8.40 1.85 -8.71
C THR A 63 -6.97 1.59 -9.16
N HIS A 64 -6.13 2.63 -9.13
CA HIS A 64 -4.76 2.60 -9.64
C HIS A 64 -3.84 3.43 -8.76
N ILE A 65 -2.67 2.90 -8.44
CA ILE A 65 -1.64 3.62 -7.69
C ILE A 65 -0.36 3.70 -8.52
N HIS A 66 0.18 4.90 -8.63
CA HIS A 66 1.48 5.15 -9.24
C HIS A 66 2.57 5.12 -8.16
N LEU A 67 3.54 4.23 -8.35
CA LEU A 67 4.65 3.96 -7.45
C LEU A 67 5.88 4.81 -7.79
N LEU A 68 5.67 6.09 -8.07
CA LEU A 68 6.75 7.05 -8.36
C LEU A 68 7.18 7.77 -7.09
N ASN A 69 8.49 7.97 -6.92
CA ASN A 69 9.09 8.69 -5.80
C ASN A 69 8.62 8.16 -4.43
N ILE A 70 8.55 6.84 -4.29
CA ILE A 70 8.13 6.19 -3.04
C ILE A 70 9.18 6.50 -1.96
N PRO A 71 8.79 7.00 -0.78
CA PRO A 71 9.68 7.10 0.36
C PRO A 71 10.23 5.73 0.75
N HIS A 72 11.35 5.70 1.46
CA HIS A 72 11.88 4.44 1.94
C HIS A 72 10.89 3.81 2.93
N PHE A 73 10.58 2.53 2.77
CA PHE A 73 9.51 1.88 3.54
C PHE A 73 9.76 1.89 5.05
N HIS A 74 11.03 1.89 5.49
CA HIS A 74 11.37 1.98 6.91
C HIS A 74 11.19 3.40 7.49
N GLU A 75 11.03 4.43 6.66
CA GLU A 75 10.61 5.76 7.10
C GLU A 75 9.09 5.81 7.25
N LYS A 76 8.55 5.06 8.22
CA LYS A 76 7.11 4.80 8.42
C LYS A 76 6.25 6.05 8.20
N GLU A 77 6.53 7.14 8.91
CA GLU A 77 5.72 8.36 8.81
C GLU A 77 5.68 8.92 7.39
N LYS A 78 6.83 9.04 6.72
CA LYS A 78 6.91 9.54 5.34
C LYS A 78 6.17 8.61 4.38
N PHE A 79 6.37 7.30 4.52
CA PHE A 79 5.71 6.29 3.69
C PHE A 79 4.18 6.32 3.85
N ILE A 80 3.68 6.34 5.09
CA ILE A 80 2.24 6.38 5.38
C ILE A 80 1.59 7.66 4.86
N HIS A 81 2.22 8.83 5.05
CA HIS A 81 1.70 10.08 4.51
C HIS A 81 1.69 10.10 2.98
N TRP A 82 2.71 9.51 2.33
CA TRP A 82 2.73 9.35 0.87
C TRP A 82 1.61 8.42 0.40
N ALA A 83 1.44 7.27 1.03
CA ALA A 83 0.39 6.31 0.68
C ALA A 83 -1.01 6.91 0.85
N HIS A 84 -1.23 7.63 1.95
CA HIS A 84 -2.47 8.37 2.19
C HIS A 84 -2.79 9.38 1.08
N LYS A 85 -1.79 10.13 0.61
CA LYS A 85 -1.95 11.05 -0.53
C LYS A 85 -2.24 10.32 -1.84
N ALA A 86 -1.71 9.11 -2.02
CA ALA A 86 -1.97 8.31 -3.22
C ALA A 86 -3.38 7.71 -3.21
N LEU A 87 -3.90 7.34 -2.04
CA LEU A 87 -5.19 6.67 -1.85
C LEU A 87 -6.39 7.61 -1.72
N ASN A 88 -6.16 8.90 -1.41
CA ASN A 88 -7.21 9.90 -1.18
C ASN A 88 -7.15 11.07 -2.17
N ARG A 89 -6.75 10.81 -3.42
CA ARG A 89 -6.72 11.83 -4.48
C ARG A 89 -8.12 12.24 -4.91
#